data_AF-A0A7C3IHK4-F1
#
_entry.id   AF-A0A7C3IHK4-F1
#
_cell.length_a   1.000
_cell.length_b   1.000
_cell.length_c   1.000
_cell.angle_alpha   90.00
_cell.angle_beta   90.00
_cell.angle_gamma   90.00
#
_symmetry.space_group_name_H-M   'P 1'
#
loop_
_entity.id
_entity.type
_entity.pdbx_description
1 polymer ?
#
loop_
_entity_poly.entity_id
_entity_poly.type
_entity_poly.pdbx_seq_one_letter_code
_entity_poly.pdbx_strand_id
1 'polypeptide(L)'
;MQIQRKKSVSLWWILVATAALCAFTAPPSLGCVGDCNGNREVTVDELITMVNIALGIQPVSNCRVGDANGDGEITIDEIIAAVNNALSGCPPSSACQEAVVTVALELDRNVVTDLAGVTLDLAFPATKVSLPPDALPDRVLDVSNAGGFFDAQLVSLAGPTPNALRVSYVTSTTLDAGPLLEVLYDCSGSESPAEEEFRCTVQQASDASGFTVEGVACSVVVDLE
;
A
#
# COMPACT_ATOMS: atom_id res chain seq x y z
N MET A 1 -26.60 10.21 -85.25
CA MET A 1 -25.47 11.10 -84.93
C MET A 1 -25.26 11.09 -83.41
N GLN A 2 -24.14 10.50 -82.98
CA GLN A 2 -23.38 10.59 -81.73
C GLN A 2 -24.07 10.75 -80.33
N ILE A 3 -23.92 9.67 -79.53
CA ILE A 3 -23.35 9.55 -78.17
C ILE A 3 -23.87 10.44 -77.02
N GLN A 4 -24.42 9.79 -75.98
CA GLN A 4 -24.38 10.26 -74.59
C GLN A 4 -23.88 9.12 -73.68
N ARG A 5 -22.65 9.25 -73.15
CA ARG A 5 -22.13 8.47 -72.01
C ARG A 5 -22.49 9.21 -70.72
N LYS A 6 -23.39 8.69 -69.89
CA LYS A 6 -23.53 9.12 -68.49
C LYS A 6 -22.77 8.14 -67.59
N LYS A 7 -21.72 8.63 -66.93
CA LYS A 7 -20.93 7.88 -65.94
C LYS A 7 -21.63 7.92 -64.58
N SER A 8 -21.72 6.74 -63.97
CA SER A 8 -22.14 6.47 -62.59
C SER A 8 -21.19 7.07 -61.57
N VAL A 9 -21.71 7.58 -60.45
CA VAL A 9 -21.05 7.54 -59.13
C VAL A 9 -22.15 7.36 -58.09
N SER A 10 -22.23 6.15 -57.52
CA SER A 10 -23.18 5.77 -56.48
C SER A 10 -22.67 6.22 -55.10
N LEU A 11 -23.50 6.99 -54.39
CA LEU A 11 -23.39 7.29 -52.97
C LEU A 11 -23.64 6.01 -52.16
N TRP A 12 -22.63 5.46 -51.49
CA TRP A 12 -22.81 4.66 -50.28
C TRP A 12 -21.83 5.20 -49.25
N TRP A 13 -22.37 5.93 -48.26
CA TRP A 13 -21.62 6.51 -47.16
C TRP A 13 -21.08 5.39 -46.26
N ILE A 14 -19.77 5.34 -46.11
CA ILE A 14 -19.10 4.45 -45.16
C ILE A 14 -19.35 5.01 -43.75
N LEU A 15 -20.23 4.37 -42.99
CA LEU A 15 -20.29 4.51 -41.54
C LEU A 15 -19.04 3.83 -40.97
N VAL A 16 -18.00 4.62 -40.67
CA VAL A 16 -16.86 4.17 -39.87
C VAL A 16 -17.33 4.13 -38.41
N ALA A 17 -17.70 2.93 -37.94
CA ALA A 17 -17.92 2.68 -36.52
C ALA A 17 -16.55 2.63 -35.82
N THR A 18 -16.11 3.76 -35.27
CA THR A 18 -14.95 3.82 -34.36
C THR A 18 -15.35 3.20 -33.02
N ALA A 19 -15.10 1.90 -32.86
CA ALA A 19 -15.12 1.26 -31.55
C ALA A 19 -13.89 1.72 -30.76
N ALA A 20 -14.08 2.60 -29.78
CA ALA A 20 -13.06 2.95 -28.81
C ALA A 20 -12.79 1.72 -27.93
N LEU A 21 -11.60 1.13 -28.05
CA LEU A 21 -11.11 0.14 -27.10
C LEU A 21 -10.91 0.84 -25.74
N CYS A 22 -11.86 0.70 -24.82
CA CYS A 22 -11.56 0.85 -23.41
C CYS A 22 -10.72 -0.36 -23.00
N ALA A 23 -9.40 -0.18 -22.85
CA ALA A 23 -8.56 -1.14 -22.15
C ALA A 23 -9.00 -1.16 -20.69
N PHE A 24 -9.79 -2.17 -20.31
CA PHE A 24 -10.11 -2.44 -18.92
C PHE A 24 -8.85 -3.06 -18.32
N THR A 25 -8.00 -2.23 -17.70
CA THR A 25 -6.91 -2.71 -16.86
C THR A 25 -7.55 -3.45 -15.70
N ALA A 26 -7.56 -4.78 -15.77
CA ALA A 26 -7.96 -5.60 -14.64
C ALA A 26 -7.04 -5.25 -13.46
N PRO A 27 -7.57 -5.11 -12.23
CA PRO A 27 -6.73 -4.89 -11.07
C PRO A 27 -5.66 -5.99 -11.00
N PRO A 28 -4.42 -5.66 -10.58
CA PRO A 28 -3.40 -6.68 -10.39
C PRO A 28 -3.98 -7.73 -9.43
N SER A 29 -4.02 -8.98 -9.88
CA SER A 29 -4.37 -10.08 -9.00
C SER A 29 -3.30 -10.19 -7.92
N LEU A 30 -3.73 -10.21 -6.66
CA LEU A 30 -2.86 -10.44 -5.51
C LEU A 30 -2.17 -11.82 -5.50
N GLY A 31 -2.55 -12.71 -6.43
CA GLY A 31 -1.99 -14.05 -6.60
C GLY A 31 -0.72 -14.07 -7.46
N CYS A 32 0.11 -15.10 -7.26
CA CYS A 32 1.25 -15.37 -8.11
C CYS A 32 0.83 -16.12 -9.39
N VAL A 33 1.75 -16.27 -10.36
CA VAL A 33 1.48 -17.06 -11.57
C VAL A 33 1.00 -18.46 -11.18
N GLY A 34 -0.21 -18.81 -11.61
CA GLY A 34 -0.88 -20.07 -11.28
C GLY A 34 -1.89 -20.06 -10.13
N ASP A 35 -1.99 -18.98 -9.36
CA ASP A 35 -3.01 -18.82 -8.30
C ASP A 35 -4.31 -18.26 -8.89
N CYS A 36 -5.03 -19.11 -9.61
CA CYS A 36 -6.23 -18.74 -10.37
C CYS A 36 -7.38 -18.24 -9.46
N ASN A 37 -7.37 -18.64 -8.19
CA ASN A 37 -8.43 -18.28 -7.23
C ASN A 37 -8.07 -17.07 -6.34
N GLY A 38 -6.80 -16.68 -6.29
CA GLY A 38 -6.29 -15.50 -5.57
C GLY A 38 -6.04 -15.71 -4.08
N ASN A 39 -5.86 -16.95 -3.61
CA ASN A 39 -5.65 -17.28 -2.20
C ASN A 39 -4.17 -17.40 -1.79
N ARG A 40 -3.24 -17.04 -2.68
CA ARG A 40 -1.78 -17.09 -2.50
C ARG A 40 -1.21 -18.50 -2.38
N GLU A 41 -1.92 -19.50 -2.89
CA GLU A 41 -1.45 -20.88 -2.98
C GLU A 41 -1.71 -21.40 -4.39
N VAL A 42 -0.73 -22.09 -4.98
CA VAL A 42 -0.93 -22.76 -6.27
C VAL A 42 -1.19 -24.24 -6.01
N THR A 43 -2.42 -24.67 -6.25
CA THR A 43 -2.87 -26.05 -6.09
C THR A 43 -2.77 -26.84 -7.40
N VAL A 44 -2.85 -28.17 -7.30
CA VAL A 44 -2.89 -29.04 -8.49
C VAL A 44 -4.11 -28.74 -9.36
N ASP A 45 -5.24 -28.38 -8.77
CA ASP A 45 -6.47 -28.06 -9.51
C ASP A 45 -6.28 -26.80 -10.38
N GLU A 46 -5.47 -25.85 -9.94
CA GLU A 46 -5.13 -24.66 -10.71
C GLU A 46 -4.13 -24.95 -11.83
N LEU A 47 -3.14 -25.80 -11.58
CA LEU A 47 -2.24 -26.29 -12.63
C LEU A 47 -3.01 -27.05 -13.72
N ILE A 48 -3.99 -27.88 -13.35
CA ILE A 48 -4.87 -28.56 -14.31
C ILE A 48 -5.69 -27.52 -15.09
N THR A 49 -6.16 -26.46 -14.43
CA THR A 49 -6.87 -25.36 -15.09
C THR A 49 -5.99 -24.68 -16.14
N MET A 50 -4.74 -24.34 -15.79
CA MET A 50 -3.77 -23.76 -16.74
C MET A 50 -3.47 -24.69 -17.92
N VAL A 51 -3.29 -25.99 -17.68
CA VAL A 51 -3.07 -26.97 -18.76
C VAL A 51 -4.29 -27.03 -19.70
N ASN A 52 -5.52 -27.01 -19.17
CA ASN A 52 -6.72 -26.96 -20.01
C ASN A 52 -6.81 -25.68 -20.84
N ILE A 53 -6.33 -24.55 -20.30
CA ILE A 53 -6.25 -23.29 -21.06
C ILE A 53 -5.19 -23.39 -22.16
N ALA A 54 -3.99 -23.89 -21.85
CA ALA A 54 -2.90 -24.10 -22.82
C ALA A 54 -3.27 -25.06 -23.95
N LEU A 55 -4.15 -26.03 -23.69
CA LEU A 55 -4.69 -26.96 -24.69
C LEU A 55 -5.86 -26.37 -25.50
N GLY A 56 -6.29 -25.14 -25.22
CA GLY A 56 -7.43 -24.49 -25.88
C GLY A 56 -8.79 -25.06 -25.49
N ILE A 57 -8.86 -25.81 -24.37
CA ILE A 57 -10.10 -26.42 -23.85
C ILE A 57 -10.89 -25.39 -23.03
N GLN A 58 -10.19 -24.46 -22.37
CA GLN A 58 -10.78 -23.40 -21.57
C GLN A 58 -10.24 -22.01 -21.98
N PRO A 59 -11.02 -20.93 -21.79
CA PRO A 59 -10.53 -19.58 -22.07
C PRO A 59 -9.58 -19.08 -20.98
N VAL A 60 -8.60 -18.25 -21.35
CA VAL A 60 -7.65 -17.59 -20.42
C VAL A 60 -8.35 -16.78 -19.32
N SER A 61 -9.61 -16.35 -19.55
CA SER A 61 -10.42 -15.69 -18.53
C SER A 61 -10.65 -16.52 -17.26
N ASN A 62 -10.50 -17.85 -17.34
CA ASN A 62 -10.62 -18.74 -16.18
C ASN A 62 -9.39 -18.67 -15.25
N CYS A 63 -8.25 -18.22 -15.75
CA CYS A 63 -7.03 -18.02 -14.95
C CYS A 63 -6.15 -16.93 -15.59
N ARG A 64 -6.57 -15.66 -15.47
CA ARG A 64 -5.82 -14.55 -16.07
C ARG A 64 -4.41 -14.41 -15.52
N VAL A 65 -4.20 -14.79 -14.26
CA VAL A 65 -2.89 -14.71 -13.59
C VAL A 65 -1.90 -15.74 -14.14
N GLY A 66 -2.41 -16.78 -14.82
CA GLY A 66 -1.60 -17.79 -15.46
C GLY A 66 -1.01 -17.32 -16.80
N ASP A 67 -1.58 -16.29 -17.42
CA ASP A 67 -1.02 -15.56 -18.56
C ASP A 67 -0.18 -14.41 -18.01
N ALA A 68 1.08 -14.73 -17.68
CA ALA A 68 1.99 -13.83 -16.98
C ALA A 68 2.56 -12.75 -17.91
N ASN A 69 2.64 -13.04 -19.22
CA ASN A 69 3.15 -12.11 -20.20
C ASN A 69 2.06 -11.21 -20.80
N GLY A 70 0.77 -11.55 -20.59
CA GLY A 70 -0.39 -10.81 -21.05
C GLY A 70 -0.67 -10.92 -22.54
N ASP A 71 -0.20 -11.98 -23.21
CA ASP A 71 -0.36 -12.18 -24.64
C ASP A 71 -1.70 -12.84 -25.02
N GLY A 72 -2.48 -13.26 -24.02
CA GLY A 72 -3.79 -13.86 -24.17
C GLY A 72 -3.76 -15.39 -24.27
N GLU A 73 -2.59 -16.02 -24.17
CA GLU A 73 -2.40 -17.47 -24.14
C GLU A 73 -1.71 -17.91 -22.83
N ILE A 74 -1.84 -19.19 -22.47
CA ILE A 74 -1.01 -19.79 -21.42
C ILE A 74 -0.09 -20.80 -22.10
N THR A 75 1.20 -20.59 -21.94
CA THR A 75 2.26 -21.40 -22.54
C THR A 75 2.97 -22.26 -21.50
N ILE A 76 3.83 -23.17 -21.97
CA ILE A 76 4.59 -24.07 -21.10
C ILE A 76 5.47 -23.29 -20.11
N ASP A 77 6.03 -22.15 -20.52
CA ASP A 77 6.90 -21.35 -19.67
C ASP A 77 6.16 -20.82 -18.43
N GLU A 78 4.89 -20.43 -18.59
CA GLU A 78 4.04 -19.97 -17.49
C GLU A 78 3.56 -21.12 -16.61
N ILE A 79 3.29 -22.29 -17.21
CA ILE A 79 2.99 -23.51 -16.44
C ILE A 79 4.20 -23.91 -15.59
N ILE A 80 5.43 -23.79 -16.12
CA ILE A 80 6.65 -24.05 -15.34
C ILE A 80 6.77 -23.07 -14.18
N ALA A 81 6.48 -21.78 -14.40
CA ALA A 81 6.47 -20.78 -13.32
C ALA A 81 5.43 -21.12 -12.23
N ALA A 82 4.23 -21.52 -12.63
CA ALA A 82 3.18 -21.96 -11.72
C ALA A 82 3.57 -23.22 -10.92
N VAL A 83 4.20 -24.21 -11.56
CA VAL A 83 4.72 -25.40 -10.87
C VAL A 83 5.78 -25.02 -9.83
N ASN A 84 6.68 -24.09 -10.16
CA ASN A 84 7.66 -23.61 -9.18
C ASN A 84 6.99 -22.93 -7.98
N ASN A 85 5.93 -22.15 -8.21
CA ASN A 85 5.14 -21.55 -7.14
C ASN A 85 4.36 -22.59 -6.32
N ALA A 86 3.86 -23.67 -6.95
CA ALA A 86 3.22 -24.77 -6.24
C ALA A 86 4.21 -25.54 -5.34
N LEU A 87 5.46 -25.69 -5.78
CA LEU A 87 6.50 -26.41 -5.05
C LEU A 87 7.18 -25.56 -3.96
N SER A 88 7.34 -24.27 -4.21
CA SER A 88 8.14 -23.36 -3.36
C SER A 88 7.27 -22.37 -2.57
N GLY A 89 5.96 -22.35 -2.82
CA GLY A 89 5.05 -21.30 -2.40
C GLY A 89 5.07 -20.11 -3.37
N CYS A 90 3.98 -19.33 -3.39
CA CYS A 90 3.99 -18.04 -4.05
C CYS A 90 5.07 -17.14 -3.42
N PRO A 91 5.82 -16.35 -4.21
CA PRO A 91 6.66 -15.31 -3.63
C PRO A 91 5.78 -14.37 -2.77
N PRO A 92 6.32 -13.79 -1.69
CA PRO A 92 5.60 -12.77 -0.95
C PRO A 92 5.16 -11.69 -1.94
N SER A 93 3.89 -11.29 -1.87
CA SER A 93 3.39 -10.18 -2.67
C SER A 93 4.30 -8.99 -2.41
N SER A 94 4.77 -8.32 -3.47
CA SER A 94 5.36 -6.99 -3.33
C SER A 94 4.31 -5.93 -2.90
N ALA A 95 3.07 -6.35 -2.64
CA ALA A 95 2.13 -5.59 -1.82
C ALA A 95 2.64 -5.62 -0.38
N CYS A 96 2.95 -4.43 0.14
CA CYS A 96 3.09 -4.10 1.57
C CYS A 96 2.30 -5.10 2.42
N GLN A 97 2.97 -5.87 3.28
CA GLN A 97 2.28 -6.71 4.27
C GLN A 97 2.23 -5.98 5.61
N GLU A 98 3.35 -5.35 5.96
CA GLU A 98 3.47 -4.46 7.11
C GLU A 98 4.19 -3.17 6.69
N ALA A 99 3.76 -2.03 7.21
CA ALA A 99 4.46 -0.76 7.08
C ALA A 99 4.98 -0.33 8.45
N VAL A 100 6.30 -0.27 8.59
CA VAL A 100 6.97 0.22 9.80
C VAL A 100 7.22 1.71 9.63
N VAL A 101 6.56 2.51 10.46
CA VAL A 101 6.68 3.97 10.41
C VAL A 101 7.49 4.44 11.61
N THR A 102 8.69 4.91 11.35
CA THR A 102 9.54 5.53 12.37
C THR A 102 9.20 7.00 12.50
N VAL A 103 8.74 7.42 13.67
CA VAL A 103 8.51 8.83 14.02
C VAL A 103 9.75 9.36 14.72
N ALA A 104 10.34 10.44 14.20
CA ALA A 104 11.50 11.10 14.79
C ALA A 104 11.17 12.51 15.27
N LEU A 105 11.81 12.95 16.35
CA LEU A 105 11.78 14.33 16.83
C LEU A 105 12.89 15.15 16.18
N GLU A 106 12.53 16.37 15.82
CA GLU A 106 13.45 17.36 15.24
C GLU A 106 13.46 18.60 16.13
N LEU A 107 14.64 18.96 16.64
CA LEU A 107 14.84 20.15 17.48
C LEU A 107 16.29 20.64 17.41
N ASP A 108 16.50 21.93 17.64
CA ASP A 108 17.83 22.52 17.82
C ASP A 108 18.18 22.54 19.31
N ARG A 109 19.24 21.82 19.71
CA ARG A 109 19.72 21.74 21.10
C ARG A 109 20.24 23.07 21.66
N ASN A 110 20.50 24.06 20.81
CA ASN A 110 20.83 25.41 21.26
C ASN A 110 19.59 26.21 21.70
N VAL A 111 18.40 25.78 21.28
CA VAL A 111 17.11 26.43 21.58
C VAL A 111 16.31 25.60 22.57
N VAL A 112 16.21 24.30 22.33
CA VAL A 112 15.47 23.33 23.16
C VAL A 112 16.45 22.53 24.00
N THR A 113 16.66 22.99 25.23
CA THR A 113 17.64 22.40 26.16
C THR A 113 17.03 21.38 27.12
N ASP A 114 15.72 21.47 27.38
CA ASP A 114 15.01 20.57 28.29
C ASP A 114 13.65 20.21 27.69
N LEU A 115 13.62 19.12 26.92
CA LEU A 115 12.38 18.52 26.43
C LEU A 115 12.16 17.23 27.23
N ALA A 116 11.02 17.10 27.90
CA ALA A 116 10.69 15.92 28.70
C ALA A 116 9.32 15.32 28.37
N GLY A 117 8.47 16.07 27.67
CA GLY A 117 7.16 15.61 27.22
C GLY A 117 6.83 16.09 25.81
N VAL A 118 6.15 15.25 25.04
CA VAL A 118 5.62 15.58 23.71
C VAL A 118 4.29 14.88 23.48
N THR A 119 3.33 15.60 22.92
CA THR A 119 2.12 15.04 22.33
C THR A 119 2.16 15.29 20.84
N LEU A 120 2.04 14.23 20.03
CA LEU A 120 2.02 14.29 18.58
C LEU A 120 0.83 13.55 18.01
N ASP A 121 0.39 13.97 16.82
CA ASP A 121 -0.56 13.24 15.98
C ASP A 121 0.17 12.72 14.75
N LEU A 122 0.13 11.42 14.53
CA LEU A 122 0.58 10.75 13.32
C LEU A 122 -0.64 10.44 12.46
N ALA A 123 -0.93 11.27 11.46
CA ALA A 123 -1.97 11.00 10.47
C ALA A 123 -1.49 9.94 9.47
N PHE A 124 -2.37 9.01 9.09
CA PHE A 124 -2.06 7.89 8.19
C PHE A 124 -3.19 7.63 7.18
N PRO A 125 -2.89 7.04 6.01
CA PRO A 125 -3.89 6.75 4.99
C PRO A 125 -4.71 5.50 5.35
N ALA A 126 -5.82 5.69 6.07
CA ALA A 126 -6.71 4.60 6.54
C ALA A 126 -7.30 3.71 5.42
N THR A 127 -7.16 4.11 4.15
CA THR A 127 -7.53 3.29 2.97
C THR A 127 -6.45 2.32 2.52
N LYS A 128 -5.18 2.54 2.92
CA LYS A 128 -4.02 1.73 2.54
C LYS A 128 -3.43 0.97 3.71
N VAL A 129 -3.56 1.50 4.93
CA VAL A 129 -3.09 0.89 6.15
C VAL A 129 -4.15 0.88 7.24
N SER A 130 -4.07 -0.08 8.14
CA SER A 130 -4.91 -0.19 9.32
C SER A 130 -4.07 -0.36 10.58
N LEU A 131 -4.58 0.19 11.67
CA LEU A 131 -4.00 0.04 13.00
C LEU A 131 -5.13 -0.44 13.94
N PRO A 132 -5.18 -1.74 14.28
CA PRO A 132 -6.25 -2.28 15.12
C PRO A 132 -6.18 -1.68 16.54
N PRO A 133 -7.28 -1.09 17.06
CA PRO A 133 -7.27 -0.44 18.38
C PRO A 133 -6.86 -1.38 19.52
N ASP A 134 -7.23 -2.64 19.41
CA ASP A 134 -6.95 -3.73 20.35
C ASP A 134 -5.49 -4.23 20.30
N ALA A 135 -4.79 -3.99 19.19
CA ALA A 135 -3.38 -4.35 19.01
C ALA A 135 -2.40 -3.20 19.26
N LEU A 136 -2.89 -1.99 19.56
CA LEU A 136 -2.03 -0.80 19.78
C LEU A 136 -0.84 -1.02 20.72
N PRO A 137 -0.99 -1.72 21.88
CA PRO A 137 0.14 -1.95 22.79
C PRO A 137 1.31 -2.72 22.17
N ASP A 138 1.03 -3.58 21.19
CA ASP A 138 2.03 -4.41 20.52
C ASP A 138 2.54 -3.76 19.21
N ARG A 139 1.89 -2.69 18.76
CA ARG A 139 2.15 -2.04 17.46
C ARG A 139 2.87 -0.70 17.58
N VAL A 140 2.95 -0.12 18.77
CA VAL A 140 3.68 1.13 19.03
C VAL A 140 4.86 0.82 19.93
N LEU A 141 6.07 0.99 19.42
CA LEU A 141 7.31 0.64 20.10
C LEU A 141 8.09 1.91 20.43
N ASP A 142 8.61 2.01 21.66
CA ASP A 142 9.54 3.09 22.04
C ASP A 142 10.96 2.75 21.57
N VAL A 143 11.53 3.61 20.71
CA VAL A 143 12.90 3.50 20.19
C VAL A 143 13.79 4.68 20.60
N SER A 144 13.28 5.58 21.44
CA SER A 144 13.95 6.82 21.85
C SER A 144 15.15 6.63 22.76
N ASN A 145 15.33 5.44 23.33
CA ASN A 145 16.25 5.16 24.44
C ASN A 145 16.06 6.06 25.69
N ALA A 146 15.01 6.89 25.74
CA ALA A 146 14.77 7.82 26.83
C ALA A 146 14.19 7.13 28.07
N GLY A 147 13.63 5.92 27.90
CA GLY A 147 13.04 5.13 28.98
C GLY A 147 11.78 5.77 29.58
N GLY A 148 11.04 6.50 28.76
CA GLY A 148 9.81 7.18 29.13
C GLY A 148 8.59 6.26 29.13
N PHE A 149 7.45 6.89 29.35
CA PHE A 149 6.14 6.30 29.28
C PHE A 149 5.35 7.01 28.18
N PHE A 150 4.56 6.26 27.41
CA PHE A 150 3.65 6.84 26.45
C PHE A 150 2.24 6.27 26.55
N ASP A 151 1.27 7.12 26.20
CA ASP A 151 -0.10 6.75 25.89
C ASP A 151 -0.31 6.91 24.39
N ALA A 152 -0.91 5.90 23.76
CA ALA A 152 -1.19 5.90 22.32
C ALA A 152 -2.68 5.62 22.09
N GLN A 153 -3.34 6.47 21.32
CA GLN A 153 -4.78 6.35 21.06
C GLN A 153 -5.13 6.80 19.65
N LEU A 154 -6.10 6.14 19.03
CA LEU A 154 -6.62 6.53 17.74
C LEU A 154 -7.59 7.70 17.88
N VAL A 155 -7.36 8.77 17.11
CA VAL A 155 -8.17 9.99 17.10
C VAL A 155 -8.65 10.31 15.68
N SER A 156 -9.78 11.01 15.57
CA SER A 156 -10.26 11.55 14.29
C SER A 156 -9.98 13.04 14.20
N LEU A 157 -9.23 13.44 13.18
CA LEU A 157 -8.86 14.83 12.94
C LEU A 157 -9.93 15.61 12.14
N ALA A 158 -10.81 14.92 11.39
CA ALA A 158 -11.86 15.57 10.57
C ALA A 158 -13.00 14.65 10.06
N GLY A 159 -13.45 13.63 10.80
CA GLY A 159 -14.53 12.74 10.32
C GLY A 159 -15.05 11.71 11.34
N PRO A 160 -15.84 10.72 10.91
CA PRO A 160 -16.33 9.64 11.78
C PRO A 160 -15.31 8.52 11.99
N THR A 161 -14.24 8.46 11.17
CA THR A 161 -13.19 7.44 11.25
C THR A 161 -11.91 8.03 11.82
N PRO A 162 -11.22 7.33 12.73
CA PRO A 162 -9.90 7.76 13.18
C PRO A 162 -8.94 7.73 11.99
N ASN A 163 -8.17 8.80 11.84
CA ASN A 163 -7.20 8.96 10.76
C ASN A 163 -5.85 9.46 11.31
N ALA A 164 -5.67 9.43 12.63
CA ALA A 164 -4.41 9.68 13.27
C ALA A 164 -4.23 8.86 14.55
N LEU A 165 -2.98 8.52 14.83
CA LEU A 165 -2.53 8.01 16.11
C LEU A 165 -2.02 9.20 16.93
N ARG A 166 -2.70 9.53 18.03
CA ARG A 166 -2.20 10.48 19.00
C ARG A 166 -1.31 9.74 19.99
N VAL A 167 -0.08 10.20 20.15
CA VAL A 167 0.84 9.69 21.17
C VAL A 167 1.23 10.82 22.12
N SER A 168 1.08 10.57 23.41
CA SER A 168 1.62 11.43 24.47
C SER A 168 2.75 10.71 25.16
N TYR A 169 3.97 11.20 25.01
CA TYR A 169 5.18 10.64 25.57
C TYR A 169 5.70 11.56 26.68
N VAL A 170 6.11 10.98 27.81
CA VAL A 170 6.74 11.69 28.92
C VAL A 170 7.91 10.88 29.46
N THR A 171 8.97 11.56 29.90
CA THR A 171 10.13 10.92 30.50
C THR A 171 10.68 11.76 31.65
N SER A 172 11.47 11.12 32.52
CA SER A 172 12.25 11.78 33.57
C SER A 172 13.64 12.21 33.11
N THR A 173 14.03 11.83 31.89
CA THR A 173 15.27 12.22 31.22
C THR A 173 14.97 13.23 30.11
N THR A 174 16.01 13.80 29.50
CA THR A 174 15.81 14.70 28.36
C THR A 174 15.57 13.89 27.09
N LEU A 175 14.51 14.21 26.35
CA LEU A 175 14.24 13.73 24.99
C LEU A 175 15.20 14.39 24.01
N ASP A 176 15.96 13.58 23.27
CA ASP A 176 16.84 13.98 22.17
C ASP A 176 16.12 14.05 20.82
N ALA A 177 16.74 14.76 19.88
CA ALA A 177 16.37 14.65 18.48
C ALA A 177 16.70 13.24 17.96
N GLY A 178 15.88 12.72 17.06
CA GLY A 178 16.02 11.37 16.51
C GLY A 178 14.78 10.50 16.70
N PRO A 179 14.86 9.20 16.40
CA PRO A 179 13.74 8.27 16.49
C PRO A 179 13.11 8.29 17.89
N LEU A 180 11.79 8.42 17.94
CA LEU A 180 11.00 8.37 19.18
C LEU A 180 10.21 7.05 19.25
N LEU A 181 9.48 6.74 18.18
CA LEU A 181 8.58 5.58 18.11
C LEU A 181 8.70 4.88 16.77
N GLU A 182 8.51 3.57 16.77
CA GLU A 182 8.15 2.79 15.59
C GLU A 182 6.68 2.37 15.70
N VAL A 183 5.93 2.56 14.62
CA VAL A 183 4.52 2.17 14.53
C VAL A 183 4.35 1.16 13.42
N LEU A 184 3.90 -0.04 13.77
CA LEU A 184 3.66 -1.14 12.84
C LEU A 184 2.21 -1.07 12.35
N TYR A 185 2.04 -0.91 11.05
CA TYR A 185 0.73 -0.86 10.41
C TYR A 185 0.49 -2.11 9.56
N ASP A 186 -0.70 -2.69 9.66
CA ASP A 186 -1.13 -3.76 8.76
C ASP A 186 -1.58 -3.12 7.43
N CYS A 187 -0.99 -3.52 6.30
CA CYS A 187 -1.40 -2.96 5.00
C CYS A 187 -2.73 -3.59 4.56
N SER A 188 -3.66 -2.77 4.09
CA SER A 188 -5.04 -3.17 3.78
C SER A 188 -5.47 -2.88 2.33
N GLY A 189 -4.53 -2.46 1.47
CA GLY A 189 -4.76 -2.11 0.07
C GLY A 189 -3.84 -2.84 -0.91
N SER A 190 -4.18 -2.79 -2.20
CA SER A 190 -3.34 -3.30 -3.30
C SER A 190 -2.18 -2.36 -3.67
N GLU A 191 -2.12 -1.19 -3.05
CA GLU A 191 -1.12 -0.15 -3.29
C GLU A 191 -0.43 0.17 -1.97
N SER A 192 0.90 0.17 -2.00
CA SER A 192 1.70 0.54 -0.84
C SER A 192 1.48 2.02 -0.45
N PRO A 193 1.51 2.36 0.84
CA PRO A 193 1.38 3.73 1.28
C PRO A 193 2.66 4.52 0.94
N ALA A 194 2.51 5.73 0.40
CA ALA A 194 3.64 6.63 0.19
C ALA A 194 4.01 7.35 1.49
N GLU A 195 5.29 7.69 1.68
CA GLU A 195 5.78 8.37 2.89
C GLU A 195 5.04 9.70 3.13
N GLU A 196 4.73 10.45 2.07
CA GLU A 196 4.06 11.77 2.17
C GLU A 196 2.58 11.70 2.59
N GLU A 197 2.00 10.50 2.58
CA GLU A 197 0.66 10.24 3.09
C GLU A 197 0.64 10.12 4.63
N PHE A 198 1.80 9.89 5.25
CA PHE A 198 1.98 9.98 6.68
C PHE A 198 2.37 11.40 7.08
N ARG A 199 1.70 11.94 8.08
CA ARG A 199 1.99 13.30 8.56
C ARG A 199 2.08 13.31 10.07
N CYS A 200 3.27 13.59 10.58
CA CYS A 200 3.46 13.86 12.00
C CYS A 200 3.22 15.35 12.29
N THR A 201 2.50 15.67 13.36
CA THR A 201 2.28 17.03 13.85
C THR A 201 2.43 17.05 15.36
N VAL A 202 3.37 17.87 15.86
CA VAL A 202 3.52 18.12 17.30
C VAL A 202 2.35 19.01 17.77
N GLN A 203 1.54 18.49 18.69
CA GLN A 203 0.44 19.20 19.31
C GLN A 203 0.89 19.99 20.54
N GLN A 204 1.79 19.40 21.33
CA GLN A 204 2.33 20.02 22.54
C GLN A 204 3.73 19.47 22.82
N ALA A 205 4.60 20.30 23.37
CA ALA A 205 5.89 19.89 23.92
C ALA A 205 6.10 20.60 25.26
N SER A 206 6.77 19.93 26.20
CA SER A 206 7.02 20.47 27.53
C SER A 206 8.37 20.07 28.11
N ASP A 207 8.88 20.91 29.00
CA ASP A 207 10.08 20.63 29.81
C ASP A 207 9.75 19.69 31.00
N ALA A 208 10.77 19.34 31.80
CA ALA A 208 10.61 18.44 32.95
C ALA A 208 9.74 19.04 34.07
N SER A 209 9.50 20.35 34.04
CA SER A 209 8.62 21.07 34.97
C SER A 209 7.19 21.23 34.44
N GLY A 210 6.92 20.77 33.21
CA GLY A 210 5.62 20.87 32.55
C GLY A 210 5.34 22.20 31.86
N PHE A 211 6.34 23.08 31.70
CA PHE A 211 6.18 24.31 30.92
C PHE A 211 6.32 24.03 29.42
N THR A 212 5.55 24.78 28.61
CA THR A 212 5.56 24.62 27.16
C THR A 212 6.93 24.92 26.55
N VAL A 213 7.35 24.07 25.63
CA VAL A 213 8.56 24.21 24.82
C VAL A 213 8.15 24.42 23.36
N GLU A 214 8.74 25.41 22.71
CA GLU A 214 8.55 25.67 21.27
C GLU A 214 9.74 25.16 20.45
N GLY A 215 9.58 25.08 19.12
CA GLY A 215 10.67 24.69 18.22
C GLY A 215 10.91 23.18 18.12
N VAL A 216 9.96 22.37 18.57
CA VAL A 216 9.95 20.91 18.38
C VAL A 216 9.08 20.58 17.19
N ALA A 217 9.64 19.86 16.23
CA ALA A 217 8.95 19.29 15.08
C ALA A 217 9.11 17.76 15.08
N CYS A 218 8.45 17.10 14.14
CA CYS A 218 8.62 15.67 13.94
C CYS A 218 8.57 15.31 12.45
N SER A 219 9.29 14.26 12.10
CA SER A 219 9.33 13.66 10.78
C SER A 219 9.01 12.17 10.85
N VAL A 220 8.77 11.59 9.68
CA VAL A 220 8.44 10.18 9.52
C VAL A 220 9.34 9.57 8.46
N VAL A 221 9.71 8.32 8.66
CA VAL A 221 10.36 7.45 7.66
C VAL A 221 9.53 6.18 7.58
N VAL A 222 9.24 5.73 6.36
CA VAL A 222 8.42 4.53 6.14
C VAL A 222 9.26 3.43 5.50
N ASP A 223 9.38 2.32 6.22
CA ASP A 223 9.98 1.08 5.74
C ASP A 223 8.86 0.07 5.46
N LEU A 224 8.86 -0.52 4.27
CA LEU A 224 7.85 -1.50 3.84
C LEU A 224 8.46 -2.90 3.93
N GLU A 225 7.78 -3.79 4.65
CA GLU A 225 8.20 -5.20 4.86
C GLU A 225 7.17 -6.21 4.29
#